data_AF-A0A016UJR8-F1
#
_entry.id   AF-A0A016UJR8-F1
#
_cell.length_a   1.000
_cell.length_b   1.000
_cell.length_c   1.000
_cell.angle_alpha   90.00
_cell.angle_beta   90.00
_cell.angle_gamma   90.00
#
_symmetry.space_group_name_H-M   'P 1'
#
loop_
_entity.id
_entity.type
_entity.pdbx_description
1 polymer ?
#
loop_
_entity_poly.entity_id
_entity_poly.type
_entity_poly.pdbx_seq_one_letter_code
_entity_poly.pdbx_strand_id
1 'polypeptide(L)'
;MRNRVLADYEQCHDASFRFRIRPSQPTSDANRIPTYYNQRYREYSGITMSPSESRIQDVGISAIEIYFPRNAVNQEDLEQFDHCSSGKYTVGLGQEQMGFCGDNEDIVSLSLTVTDALLRNYDIDPSSIGFLAVGTETLIDKSKSVKTELMRLFGDNQDIEGVDVKNACFGGTQAIFHAIDWIYANYATEKRNAIAVLADIAIYAPGPARATGGMNR
;
A
#
# COMPACT_ATOMS: atom_id res chain seq x y z
N MET A 1 44.24 -1.40 0.79
CA MET A 1 43.14 -2.06 0.07
C MET A 1 41.83 -1.74 0.80
N ARG A 2 41.07 -0.77 0.31
CA ARG A 2 39.69 -0.48 0.75
C ARG A 2 38.85 -0.53 -0.52
N ASN A 3 38.04 -1.58 -0.67
CA ASN A 3 37.14 -1.70 -1.82
C ASN A 3 35.89 -0.86 -1.55
N ARG A 4 35.76 0.24 -2.30
CA ARG A 4 34.48 0.89 -2.60
C ARG A 4 33.71 -0.02 -3.55
N VAL A 5 32.45 -0.29 -3.26
CA VAL A 5 31.49 -0.70 -4.28
C VAL A 5 30.77 0.58 -4.70
N LEU A 6 31.12 1.06 -5.89
CA LEU A 6 30.38 2.09 -6.62
C LEU A 6 29.22 1.37 -7.30
N ALA A 7 27.99 1.81 -7.07
CA ALA A 7 26.85 1.44 -7.91
C ALA A 7 26.71 2.57 -8.94
N ASP A 8 26.98 2.25 -10.20
CA ASP A 8 26.83 3.16 -11.32
C ASP A 8 25.35 3.49 -11.53
N TYR A 9 25.07 4.78 -11.68
CA TYR A 9 23.75 5.37 -11.87
C TYR A 9 23.49 5.43 -13.39
N GLU A 10 22.81 4.44 -13.94
CA GLU A 10 22.25 4.54 -15.30
C GLU A 10 20.79 5.01 -15.23
N GLN A 11 20.55 6.12 -15.92
CA GLN A 11 19.29 6.83 -16.07
C GLN A 11 18.26 5.95 -16.79
N CYS A 12 17.40 5.26 -16.03
CA CYS A 12 16.36 4.39 -16.57
C CYS A 12 15.00 5.14 -16.57
N HIS A 13 14.46 5.40 -17.75
CA HIS A 13 13.24 6.18 -18.00
C HIS A 13 11.93 5.44 -17.71
N ASP A 14 11.94 4.30 -17.02
CA ASP A 14 10.72 3.56 -16.67
C ASP A 14 10.95 2.75 -15.38
N ALA A 15 10.65 3.35 -14.22
CA ALA A 15 10.93 2.78 -12.91
C ALA A 15 9.81 1.80 -12.48
N SER A 16 9.70 0.65 -13.15
CA SER A 16 8.93 -0.49 -12.64
C SER A 16 9.85 -1.39 -11.79
N PHE A 17 9.83 -1.19 -10.47
CA PHE A 17 10.56 -2.06 -9.54
C PHE A 17 9.79 -3.37 -9.34
N ARG A 18 10.15 -4.42 -10.08
CA ARG A 18 9.58 -5.77 -9.90
C ARG A 18 10.30 -6.50 -8.76
N PHE A 19 9.71 -6.51 -7.57
CA PHE A 19 10.16 -7.37 -6.47
C PHE A 19 9.69 -8.81 -6.71
N ARG A 20 10.62 -9.72 -7.02
CA ARG A 20 10.34 -11.16 -7.02
C ARG A 20 10.41 -11.70 -5.59
N ILE A 21 9.27 -11.89 -4.96
CA ILE A 21 9.17 -12.50 -3.63
C ILE A 21 9.54 -13.99 -3.76
N ARG A 22 10.56 -14.42 -3.00
CA ARG A 22 10.90 -15.84 -2.86
C ARG A 22 9.97 -16.47 -1.82
N PRO A 23 9.44 -17.68 -2.06
CA PRO A 23 8.67 -18.38 -1.03
C PRO A 23 9.53 -18.57 0.22
N SER A 24 9.03 -18.09 1.37
CA SER A 24 9.67 -18.30 2.66
C SER A 24 9.62 -19.78 3.03
N GLN A 25 10.75 -20.34 3.46
CA GLN A 25 10.70 -21.64 4.12
C GLN A 25 10.05 -21.47 5.50
N PRO A 26 9.21 -22.43 5.93
CA PRO A 26 8.50 -22.31 7.20
C PRO A 26 9.50 -22.29 8.36
N THR A 27 9.43 -21.23 9.18
CA THR A 27 10.19 -21.13 10.43
C THR A 27 9.40 -21.75 11.58
N SER A 28 10.10 -22.32 12.56
CA SER A 28 9.55 -23.10 13.67
C SER A 28 8.67 -22.32 14.67
N ASP A 29 8.46 -21.02 14.46
CA ASP A 29 7.76 -20.10 15.37
C ASP A 29 6.28 -19.87 15.02
N ALA A 30 5.71 -20.63 14.06
CA ALA A 30 4.32 -20.53 13.60
C ALA A 30 3.23 -20.84 14.66
N ASN A 31 3.60 -21.08 15.92
CA ASN A 31 2.68 -21.45 17.01
C ASN A 31 2.11 -20.27 17.81
N ARG A 32 2.29 -19.01 17.35
CA ARG A 32 1.83 -17.81 18.09
C ARG A 32 0.64 -17.07 17.49
N ILE A 33 -0.12 -17.69 16.58
CA ILE A 33 -1.32 -17.09 15.97
C ILE A 33 -2.54 -17.27 16.90
N PRO A 34 -3.38 -16.22 17.14
CA PRO A 34 -4.50 -16.30 18.07
C PRO A 34 -5.50 -17.42 17.70
N THR A 35 -5.76 -18.31 18.65
CA THR A 35 -6.69 -19.44 18.56
C THR A 35 -8.16 -19.05 18.34
N TYR A 36 -8.48 -17.76 18.40
CA TYR A 36 -9.84 -17.24 18.39
C TYR A 36 -10.60 -17.51 17.07
N TYR A 37 -9.96 -17.31 15.92
CA TYR A 37 -10.61 -17.51 14.62
C TYR A 37 -10.94 -18.97 14.32
N ASN A 38 -10.05 -19.89 14.69
CA ASN A 38 -10.25 -21.34 14.49
C ASN A 38 -11.39 -21.91 15.33
N GLN A 39 -11.75 -21.27 16.44
CA GLN A 39 -12.80 -21.75 17.34
C GLN A 39 -14.19 -21.51 16.76
N ARG A 40 -14.42 -20.36 16.10
CA ARG A 40 -15.70 -20.01 15.46
C ARG A 40 -16.04 -20.88 14.27
N TYR A 41 -15.04 -21.26 13.47
CA TYR A 41 -15.19 -22.15 12.32
C TYR A 41 -15.66 -23.57 12.70
N ARG A 42 -15.23 -24.05 13.87
CA ARG A 42 -15.63 -25.37 14.40
C ARG A 42 -17.10 -25.40 14.85
N GLU A 43 -17.62 -24.29 15.36
CA GLU A 43 -19.00 -24.23 15.86
C GLU A 43 -20.04 -24.13 14.74
N TYR A 44 -19.70 -23.52 13.59
CA TYR A 44 -20.66 -23.29 12.50
C TYR A 44 -20.83 -24.44 11.50
N SER A 45 -19.82 -25.30 11.33
CA SER A 45 -19.78 -26.23 10.18
C SER A 45 -20.22 -27.66 10.50
N GLY A 46 -20.27 -28.10 11.76
CA GLY A 46 -20.56 -29.49 12.12
C GLY A 46 -19.61 -30.52 11.50
N ILE A 47 -18.51 -30.08 10.87
CA ILE A 47 -17.54 -30.89 10.16
C ILE A 47 -16.30 -31.03 11.05
N THR A 48 -16.00 -32.26 11.48
CA THR A 48 -14.72 -32.59 12.11
C THR A 48 -13.62 -32.58 11.04
N MET A 49 -13.04 -31.41 10.76
CA MET A 49 -11.81 -31.33 9.97
C MET A 49 -10.62 -31.86 10.77
N SER A 50 -9.74 -32.62 10.12
CA SER A 50 -8.48 -33.06 10.70
C SER A 50 -7.62 -31.83 11.09
N PRO A 51 -6.89 -31.84 12.22
CA PRO A 51 -6.12 -30.66 12.68
C PRO A 51 -5.05 -30.16 11.69
N SER A 52 -4.71 -30.96 10.68
CA SER A 52 -3.68 -30.70 9.67
C SER A 52 -4.21 -30.10 8.36
N GLU A 53 -5.51 -30.19 8.07
CA GLU A 53 -6.09 -29.74 6.78
C GLU A 53 -6.76 -28.35 6.84
N SER A 54 -6.80 -27.68 7.99
CA SER A 54 -7.64 -26.50 8.18
C SER A 54 -6.91 -25.21 8.58
N ARG A 55 -5.58 -25.13 8.43
CA ARG A 55 -4.84 -23.92 8.82
C ARG A 55 -4.35 -23.22 7.58
N ILE A 56 -4.87 -22.03 7.33
CA ILE A 56 -4.28 -21.07 6.40
C ILE A 56 -2.87 -20.78 6.95
N GLN A 57 -1.86 -21.10 6.16
CA GLN A 57 -0.45 -20.86 6.50
C GLN A 57 0.10 -19.75 5.60
N ASP A 58 1.15 -19.11 6.07
CA ASP A 58 1.97 -18.18 5.27
C ASP A 58 1.18 -17.01 4.64
N VAL A 59 0.19 -16.47 5.36
CA VAL A 59 -0.51 -15.24 4.95
C VAL A 59 0.49 -14.08 4.93
N GLY A 60 0.63 -13.44 3.78
CA GLY A 60 1.57 -12.36 3.57
C GLY A 60 1.31 -11.59 2.29
N ILE A 61 2.27 -10.75 1.92
CA ILE A 61 2.17 -9.92 0.72
C ILE A 61 2.68 -10.72 -0.48
N SER A 62 1.81 -10.94 -1.47
CA SER A 62 2.15 -11.68 -2.70
C SER A 62 2.61 -10.76 -3.85
N ALA A 63 2.19 -9.50 -3.85
CA ALA A 63 2.48 -8.51 -4.88
C ALA A 63 2.51 -7.10 -4.25
N ILE A 64 3.39 -6.23 -4.76
CA ILE A 64 3.49 -4.82 -4.36
C ILE A 64 3.67 -3.98 -5.61
N GLU A 65 2.90 -2.89 -5.71
CA GLU A 65 3.03 -1.88 -6.74
C GLU A 65 3.10 -0.51 -6.08
N ILE A 66 3.88 0.41 -6.65
CA ILE A 66 4.12 1.72 -6.08
C ILE A 66 3.99 2.77 -7.18
N TYR A 67 3.29 3.85 -6.90
CA TYR A 67 3.18 5.01 -7.78
C TYR A 67 3.58 6.28 -7.03
N PHE A 68 4.34 7.14 -7.70
CA PHE A 68 4.64 8.50 -7.25
C PHE A 68 4.26 9.49 -8.35
N PRO A 69 3.87 10.73 -8.01
CA PRO A 69 3.59 11.77 -9.00
C PRO A 69 4.83 12.05 -9.84
N ARG A 70 4.62 12.52 -11.07
CA ARG A 70 5.75 12.81 -11.99
C ARG A 70 6.44 14.13 -11.68
N ASN A 71 5.74 15.07 -11.07
CA ASN A 71 6.29 16.38 -10.75
C ASN A 71 7.04 16.32 -9.43
N ALA A 72 8.22 16.93 -9.40
CA ALA A 72 9.03 17.06 -8.19
C ALA A 72 9.73 18.41 -8.18
N VAL A 73 9.99 18.92 -6.97
CA VAL A 73 10.84 20.10 -6.74
C VAL A 73 12.12 19.66 -6.04
N ASN A 74 13.27 20.17 -6.46
CA ASN A 74 14.53 19.94 -5.74
C ASN A 74 14.51 20.73 -4.44
N GLN A 75 14.96 20.10 -3.36
CA GLN A 75 14.99 20.74 -2.05
C GLN A 75 16.02 21.87 -1.99
N GLU A 76 17.13 21.79 -2.73
CA GLU A 76 18.09 22.91 -2.86
C GLU A 76 17.46 24.15 -3.51
N ASP A 77 16.65 23.96 -4.55
CA ASP A 77 15.92 25.05 -5.20
C ASP A 77 14.86 25.64 -4.26
N LEU A 78 14.19 24.78 -3.48
CA LEU A 78 13.22 25.20 -2.47
C LEU A 78 13.89 25.95 -1.30
N GLU A 79 15.11 25.57 -0.90
CA GLU A 79 15.89 26.29 0.12
C GLU A 79 16.17 27.74 -0.31
N GLN A 80 16.57 27.91 -1.58
CA GLN A 80 16.83 29.22 -2.17
C GLN A 80 15.55 30.06 -2.26
N PHE A 81 14.45 29.43 -2.69
CA PHE A 81 13.14 30.07 -2.79
C PHE A 81 12.60 30.53 -1.43
N ASP A 82 12.73 29.71 -0.39
CA ASP A 82 12.28 30.02 0.97
C ASP A 82 13.29 30.92 1.75
N HIS A 83 14.40 31.31 1.11
CA HIS A 83 15.48 32.12 1.70
C HIS A 83 16.04 31.55 3.00
N CYS A 84 16.19 30.23 3.08
CA CYS A 84 16.76 29.56 4.23
C CYS A 84 18.25 29.21 4.01
N SER A 85 18.92 28.80 5.09
CA SER A 85 20.33 28.42 5.01
C SER A 85 20.50 27.18 4.15
N SER A 86 21.52 27.17 3.29
CA SER A 86 21.91 25.99 2.52
C SER A 86 22.08 24.77 3.43
N GLY A 87 21.53 23.63 3.01
CA GLY A 87 21.56 22.39 3.77
C GLY A 87 20.42 22.23 4.77
N LYS A 88 19.53 23.22 4.96
CA LYS A 88 18.43 23.10 5.93
C LYS A 88 17.49 21.94 5.60
N TYR A 89 17.14 21.75 4.32
CA TYR A 89 16.25 20.69 3.86
C TYR A 89 17.06 19.47 3.42
N THR A 90 18.14 19.66 2.65
CA THR A 90 18.95 18.54 2.15
C THR A 90 19.73 17.81 3.23
N VAL A 91 20.35 18.53 4.17
CA VAL A 91 21.12 17.94 5.28
C VAL A 91 20.29 17.85 6.55
N GLY A 92 19.54 18.91 6.87
CA GLY A 92 18.75 18.99 8.09
C GLY A 92 17.54 18.05 8.11
N LEU A 93 16.82 17.93 6.98
CA LEU A 93 15.71 16.98 6.83
C LEU A 93 16.13 15.70 6.10
N GLY A 94 17.26 15.69 5.41
CA GLY A 94 17.70 14.55 4.61
C GLY A 94 16.89 14.34 3.33
N GLN A 95 16.26 15.40 2.80
CA GLN A 95 15.39 15.31 1.62
C GLN A 95 16.08 15.90 0.40
N GLU A 96 16.12 15.16 -0.70
CA GLU A 96 16.70 15.64 -1.97
C GLU A 96 15.64 16.27 -2.88
N GLN A 97 14.49 15.60 -3.00
CA GLN A 97 13.37 16.03 -3.83
C GLN A 97 12.05 15.85 -3.08
N MET A 98 11.06 16.66 -3.43
CA MET A 98 9.69 16.55 -2.94
C MET A 98 8.72 16.39 -4.11
N GLY A 99 8.08 15.23 -4.19
CA GLY A 99 7.08 14.94 -5.24
C GLY A 99 5.76 15.64 -4.95
N PHE A 100 5.07 16.16 -5.96
CA PHE A 100 3.77 16.82 -5.79
C PHE A 100 2.82 16.51 -6.93
N CYS A 101 1.52 16.54 -6.64
CA CYS A 101 0.48 16.35 -7.65
C CYS A 101 0.24 17.64 -8.43
N GLY A 102 0.08 17.55 -9.75
CA GLY A 102 -0.50 18.63 -10.55
C GLY A 102 -2.03 18.64 -10.43
N ASP A 103 -2.68 19.62 -11.07
CA ASP A 103 -4.15 19.77 -11.08
C ASP A 103 -4.89 18.56 -11.69
N ASN A 104 -4.17 17.66 -12.35
CA ASN A 104 -4.65 16.45 -13.00
C ASN A 104 -4.50 15.19 -12.13
N GLU A 105 -3.95 15.29 -10.93
CA GLU A 105 -3.74 14.16 -10.01
C GLU A 105 -4.37 14.46 -8.63
N ASP A 106 -5.23 13.56 -8.19
CA ASP A 106 -5.83 13.52 -6.86
C ASP A 106 -5.74 12.12 -6.22
N ILE A 107 -6.16 11.98 -4.97
CA ILE A 107 -6.06 10.72 -4.22
C ILE A 107 -6.74 9.54 -4.93
N VAL A 108 -7.83 9.79 -5.66
CA VAL A 108 -8.57 8.77 -6.40
C VAL A 108 -7.79 8.35 -7.63
N SER A 109 -7.27 9.30 -8.41
CA SER A 109 -6.46 9.02 -9.60
C SER A 109 -5.17 8.28 -9.25
N LEU A 110 -4.51 8.63 -8.14
CA LEU A 110 -3.32 7.93 -7.64
C LEU A 110 -3.66 6.50 -7.26
N SER A 111 -4.73 6.31 -6.49
CA SER A 111 -5.20 5.00 -6.05
C SER A 111 -5.65 4.12 -7.22
N LEU A 112 -6.35 4.69 -8.22
CA LEU A 112 -6.72 4.00 -9.45
C LEU A 112 -5.49 3.59 -10.24
N THR A 113 -4.51 4.49 -10.40
CA THR A 113 -3.28 4.23 -11.16
C THR A 113 -2.49 3.07 -10.56
N VAL A 114 -2.26 3.08 -9.24
CA VAL A 114 -1.48 2.03 -8.58
C VAL A 114 -2.24 0.70 -8.54
N THR A 115 -3.56 0.73 -8.36
CA THR A 115 -4.39 -0.49 -8.32
C THR A 115 -4.49 -1.14 -9.70
N ASP A 116 -4.72 -0.35 -10.74
CA ASP A 116 -4.73 -0.82 -12.13
C ASP A 116 -3.36 -1.37 -12.54
N ALA A 117 -2.27 -0.68 -12.17
CA ALA A 117 -0.93 -1.19 -12.38
C ALA A 117 -0.67 -2.52 -11.64
N LEU A 118 -1.10 -2.65 -10.39
CA LEU A 118 -0.99 -3.89 -9.62
C LEU A 118 -1.71 -5.05 -10.33
N LEU A 119 -2.97 -4.84 -10.73
CA LEU A 119 -3.77 -5.86 -11.39
C LEU A 119 -3.12 -6.31 -12.71
N ARG A 120 -2.69 -5.36 -13.54
CA ARG A 120 -2.06 -5.66 -14.84
C ARG A 120 -0.67 -6.26 -14.72
N ASN A 121 0.20 -5.71 -13.87
CA ASN A 121 1.61 -6.11 -13.79
C ASN A 121 1.78 -7.51 -13.19
N TYR A 122 0.84 -7.94 -12.36
CA TYR A 122 0.84 -9.24 -11.69
C TYR A 122 -0.22 -10.20 -12.24
N ASP A 123 -0.90 -9.85 -13.32
CA ASP A 123 -1.93 -10.67 -13.98
C ASP A 123 -3.00 -11.17 -13.00
N ILE A 124 -3.47 -10.26 -12.15
CA ILE A 124 -4.48 -10.55 -11.12
C ILE A 124 -5.86 -10.38 -11.74
N ASP A 125 -6.60 -11.49 -11.83
CA ASP A 125 -8.01 -11.45 -12.23
C ASP A 125 -8.83 -10.65 -11.20
N PRO A 126 -9.52 -9.56 -11.58
CA PRO A 126 -10.36 -8.79 -10.68
C PRO A 126 -11.47 -9.62 -10.01
N SER A 127 -11.91 -10.72 -10.63
CA SER A 127 -12.90 -11.65 -10.05
C SER A 127 -12.34 -12.43 -8.85
N SER A 128 -11.02 -12.54 -8.74
CA SER A 128 -10.33 -13.24 -7.64
C SER A 128 -10.20 -12.41 -6.37
N ILE A 129 -10.66 -11.15 -6.37
CA ILE A 129 -10.56 -10.25 -5.22
C ILE A 129 -11.87 -10.25 -4.43
N GLY A 130 -11.78 -10.47 -3.12
CA GLY A 130 -12.92 -10.45 -2.20
C GLY A 130 -12.88 -9.33 -1.16
N PHE A 131 -11.72 -8.67 -1.01
CA PHE A 131 -11.56 -7.57 -0.07
C PHE A 131 -10.68 -6.47 -0.65
N LEU A 132 -11.11 -5.22 -0.47
CA LEU A 132 -10.38 -4.03 -0.86
C LEU A 132 -10.54 -2.96 0.22
N ALA A 133 -9.42 -2.55 0.83
CA ALA A 133 -9.38 -1.43 1.77
C ALA A 133 -8.40 -0.35 1.30
N VAL A 134 -8.73 0.92 1.60
CA VAL A 134 -7.86 2.06 1.29
C VAL A 134 -7.46 2.75 2.58
N GLY A 135 -6.17 2.77 2.90
CA GLY A 135 -5.64 3.58 3.98
C GLY A 135 -5.22 4.95 3.46
N THR A 136 -5.86 6.01 3.95
CA THR A 136 -5.54 7.39 3.56
C THR A 136 -5.92 8.41 4.65
N GLU A 137 -5.09 9.43 4.84
CA GLU A 137 -5.44 10.65 5.57
C GLU A 137 -5.94 11.79 4.66
N THR A 138 -5.88 11.62 3.34
CA THR A 138 -6.33 12.58 2.33
C THR A 138 -7.84 12.44 2.08
N LEU A 139 -8.64 13.41 2.54
CA LEU A 139 -10.10 13.36 2.45
C LEU A 139 -10.62 14.23 1.30
N ILE A 140 -11.21 13.61 0.28
CA ILE A 140 -11.92 14.32 -0.80
C ILE A 140 -13.43 14.46 -0.54
N ASP A 141 -14.04 13.47 0.10
CA ASP A 141 -15.46 13.43 0.43
C ASP A 141 -15.64 12.86 1.85
N LYS A 142 -16.59 13.40 2.62
CA LYS A 142 -16.81 13.01 4.02
C LYS A 142 -17.65 11.75 4.19
N SER A 143 -18.26 11.26 3.12
CA SER A 143 -19.21 10.15 3.12
C SER A 143 -18.83 9.08 2.11
N LYS A 144 -18.46 9.47 0.89
CA LYS A 144 -18.08 8.55 -0.18
C LYS A 144 -16.60 8.21 -0.09
N SER A 145 -16.31 6.92 0.03
CA SER A 145 -14.95 6.40 0.17
C SER A 145 -14.21 6.31 -1.17
N VAL A 146 -12.88 6.46 -1.16
CA VAL A 146 -11.98 6.20 -2.30
C VAL A 146 -12.16 4.77 -2.77
N LYS A 147 -12.35 3.81 -1.85
CA LYS A 147 -12.67 2.41 -2.19
C LYS A 147 -13.84 2.29 -3.17
N THR A 148 -14.91 3.09 -3.03
CA THR A 148 -16.04 3.04 -3.98
C THR A 148 -15.67 3.50 -5.38
N GLU A 149 -14.69 4.40 -5.53
CA GLU A 149 -14.18 4.81 -6.84
C GLU A 149 -13.33 3.70 -7.47
N LEU A 150 -12.55 2.97 -6.66
CA LEU A 150 -11.73 1.84 -7.13
C LEU A 150 -12.56 0.66 -7.65
N MET A 151 -13.80 0.49 -7.19
CA MET A 151 -14.71 -0.57 -7.66
C MET A 151 -14.89 -0.57 -9.19
N ARG A 152 -14.64 0.55 -9.88
CA ARG A 152 -14.68 0.65 -11.35
C ARG A 152 -13.66 -0.26 -12.05
N LEU A 153 -12.58 -0.64 -11.37
CA LEU A 153 -11.55 -1.55 -11.89
C LEU A 153 -11.96 -3.03 -11.81
N PHE A 154 -13.06 -3.35 -11.11
CA PHE A 154 -13.47 -4.71 -10.81
C PHE A 154 -14.63 -5.23 -11.67
N GLY A 155 -15.06 -4.45 -12.66
CA GLY A 155 -16.06 -4.87 -13.64
C GLY A 155 -17.34 -5.39 -12.99
N ASP A 156 -17.69 -6.64 -13.28
CA ASP A 156 -18.90 -7.29 -12.75
C ASP A 156 -18.73 -7.83 -11.31
N ASN A 157 -17.50 -7.84 -10.75
CA ASN A 157 -17.27 -8.26 -9.38
C ASN A 157 -17.67 -7.15 -8.39
N GLN A 158 -18.92 -7.20 -7.96
CA GLN A 158 -19.51 -6.25 -7.01
C GLN A 158 -19.49 -6.74 -5.55
N ASP A 159 -19.13 -8.01 -5.33
CA ASP A 159 -19.06 -8.63 -4.00
C ASP A 159 -17.64 -8.51 -3.43
N ILE A 160 -17.22 -7.28 -3.11
CA ILE A 160 -15.91 -6.99 -2.54
C ILE A 160 -16.09 -6.23 -1.24
N GLU A 161 -15.70 -6.83 -0.12
CA GLU A 161 -15.72 -6.21 1.20
C GLU A 161 -14.68 -5.08 1.34
N GLY A 162 -14.76 -4.35 2.46
CA GLY A 162 -13.80 -3.31 2.82
C GLY A 162 -14.23 -1.89 2.48
N VAL A 163 -13.55 -0.94 3.11
CA VAL A 163 -13.83 0.50 3.15
C VAL A 163 -12.53 1.31 3.28
N ASP A 164 -12.64 2.63 3.32
CA ASP A 164 -11.52 3.50 3.68
C ASP A 164 -11.23 3.41 5.19
N VAL A 165 -9.95 3.43 5.54
CA VAL A 165 -9.44 3.41 6.90
C VAL A 165 -8.60 4.66 7.13
N LYS A 166 -8.92 5.40 8.19
CA LYS A 166 -8.31 6.70 8.47
C LYS A 166 -7.80 6.78 9.90
N ASN A 167 -6.49 6.97 10.04
CA ASN A 167 -5.87 7.42 11.28
C ASN A 167 -4.46 7.96 10.97
N ALA A 168 -4.38 9.21 10.50
CA ALA A 168 -3.14 9.78 9.97
C ALA A 168 -2.41 8.81 9.01
N CYS A 169 -1.07 8.84 8.98
CA CYS A 169 -0.25 7.90 8.23
C CYS A 169 -0.39 6.42 8.66
N PHE A 170 -1.05 6.12 9.79
CA PHE A 170 -1.30 4.75 10.25
C PHE A 170 -2.45 4.06 9.51
N GLY A 171 -3.31 4.82 8.82
CA GLY A 171 -4.45 4.26 8.08
C GLY A 171 -4.04 3.16 7.10
N GLY A 172 -2.89 3.30 6.46
CA GLY A 172 -2.33 2.30 5.57
C GLY A 172 -1.99 0.97 6.24
N THR A 173 -1.31 1.03 7.38
CA THR A 173 -1.01 -0.17 8.18
C THR A 173 -2.28 -0.87 8.66
N GLN A 174 -3.28 -0.11 9.08
CA GLN A 174 -4.55 -0.69 9.53
C GLN A 174 -5.31 -1.35 8.36
N ALA A 175 -5.24 -0.80 7.15
CA ALA A 175 -5.81 -1.44 5.95
C ALA A 175 -5.12 -2.79 5.65
N ILE A 176 -3.80 -2.89 5.82
CA ILE A 176 -3.06 -4.16 5.70
C ILE A 176 -3.54 -5.17 6.75
N PHE A 177 -3.69 -4.75 8.02
CA PHE A 177 -4.19 -5.66 9.06
C PHE A 177 -5.62 -6.14 8.78
N HIS A 178 -6.50 -5.27 8.31
CA HIS A 178 -7.85 -5.70 7.89
C HIS A 178 -7.80 -6.72 6.76
N ALA A 179 -6.91 -6.54 5.76
CA ALA A 179 -6.75 -7.50 4.67
C ALA A 179 -6.26 -8.86 5.18
N ILE A 180 -5.28 -8.88 6.09
CA ILE A 180 -4.77 -10.11 6.71
C ILE A 180 -5.87 -10.80 7.53
N ASP A 181 -6.58 -10.06 8.36
CA ASP A 181 -7.68 -10.60 9.17
C ASP A 181 -8.79 -11.17 8.29
N TRP A 182 -9.14 -10.48 7.21
CA TRP A 182 -10.14 -10.96 6.25
C TRP A 182 -9.70 -12.27 5.56
N ILE A 183 -8.43 -12.38 5.17
CA ILE A 183 -7.88 -13.63 4.60
C ILE A 183 -8.00 -14.78 5.60
N TYR A 184 -7.56 -14.59 6.85
CA TYR A 184 -7.73 -15.62 7.87
C TYR A 184 -9.19 -15.98 8.13
N ALA A 185 -10.09 -15.00 8.01
CA ALA A 185 -11.51 -15.19 8.27
C ALA A 185 -12.28 -15.81 7.10
N ASN A 186 -11.86 -15.68 5.84
CA ASN A 186 -12.70 -16.03 4.68
C ASN A 186 -12.01 -16.94 3.63
N TYR A 187 -10.69 -17.09 3.66
CA TYR A 187 -9.98 -17.78 2.56
C TYR A 187 -10.36 -19.26 2.43
N ALA A 188 -10.71 -19.93 3.54
CA ALA A 188 -11.13 -21.33 3.54
C ALA A 188 -12.41 -21.59 2.70
N THR A 189 -13.31 -20.60 2.64
CA THR A 189 -14.58 -20.69 1.91
C THR A 189 -14.51 -20.01 0.55
N GLU A 190 -13.87 -18.85 0.47
CA GLU A 190 -13.92 -18.02 -0.74
C GLU A 190 -12.74 -18.22 -1.68
N LYS A 191 -11.57 -18.59 -1.16
CA LYS A 191 -10.31 -18.71 -1.93
C LYS A 191 -9.97 -17.45 -2.75
N ARG A 192 -10.40 -16.28 -2.29
CA ARG A 192 -10.17 -14.97 -2.91
C ARG A 192 -9.03 -14.21 -2.20
N ASN A 193 -8.37 -13.33 -2.94
CA ASN A 193 -7.31 -12.46 -2.43
C ASN A 193 -7.88 -11.14 -1.87
N ALA A 194 -7.03 -10.43 -1.12
CA ALA A 194 -7.30 -9.12 -0.57
C ALA A 194 -6.31 -8.09 -1.10
N ILE A 195 -6.77 -6.86 -1.32
CA ILE A 195 -5.94 -5.71 -1.72
C ILE A 195 -6.04 -4.63 -0.63
N ALA A 196 -4.88 -4.10 -0.24
CA ALA A 196 -4.78 -2.90 0.59
C ALA A 196 -4.08 -1.80 -0.22
N VAL A 197 -4.74 -0.67 -0.40
CA VAL A 197 -4.18 0.50 -1.10
C VAL A 197 -3.79 1.54 -0.05
N LEU A 198 -2.55 2.00 -0.11
CA LEU A 198 -2.01 3.03 0.77
C LEU A 198 -1.70 4.25 -0.10
N ALA A 199 -2.40 5.36 0.13
CA ALA A 199 -2.25 6.54 -0.71
C ALA A 199 -2.47 7.80 0.10
N ASP A 200 -1.64 8.82 -0.12
CA ASP A 200 -1.77 10.13 0.53
C ASP A 200 -1.14 11.26 -0.27
N ILE A 201 -1.73 12.44 -0.16
CA ILE A 201 -1.21 13.70 -0.72
C ILE A 201 -0.91 14.62 0.46
N ALA A 202 0.36 14.71 0.86
CA ALA A 202 0.80 15.59 1.93
C ALA A 202 1.06 17.02 1.41
N ILE A 203 0.10 17.93 1.56
CA ILE A 203 0.24 19.35 1.21
C ILE A 203 0.16 20.21 2.46
N TYR A 204 1.12 21.12 2.60
CA TYR A 204 1.17 22.08 3.69
C TYR A 204 1.15 23.52 3.19
N ALA A 205 0.54 24.40 4.00
CA ALA A 205 0.56 25.84 3.80
C ALA A 205 1.99 26.41 3.78
N PRO A 206 2.21 27.64 3.27
CA PRO A 206 3.48 28.33 3.41
C PRO A 206 4.00 28.29 4.85
N GLY A 207 5.24 27.84 5.03
CA GLY A 207 5.88 27.73 6.35
C GLY A 207 6.81 26.54 6.48
N PRO A 208 7.34 26.28 7.69
CA PRO A 208 8.40 25.29 7.93
C PRO A 208 8.04 23.85 7.54
N ALA A 209 6.77 23.49 7.56
CA ALA A 209 6.30 22.15 7.20
C ALA A 209 6.18 21.93 5.69
N ARG A 210 6.25 22.98 4.86
CA ARG A 210 6.11 22.84 3.41
C ARG A 210 7.13 21.87 2.82
N ALA A 211 8.39 21.97 3.25
CA ALA A 211 9.48 21.12 2.75
C ALA A 211 9.29 19.64 3.10
N THR A 212 8.51 19.31 4.12
CA THR A 212 8.25 17.93 4.56
C THR A 212 7.01 17.31 3.93
N GLY A 213 6.37 17.99 2.98
CA GLY A 213 5.24 17.45 2.25
C GLY A 213 5.62 16.42 1.21
N GLY A 214 4.69 16.25 0.28
CA GLY A 214 4.87 15.50 -0.94
C GLY A 214 4.60 14.01 -0.83
N MET A 215 4.86 13.36 -1.95
CA MET A 215 4.74 11.92 -2.15
C MET A 215 6.08 11.47 -2.73
N ASN A 216 7.00 11.13 -1.84
CA ASN A 216 8.44 11.22 -2.11
C ASN A 216 9.03 9.91 -2.64
N ARG A 217 9.92 10.04 -3.64
CA ARG A 217 10.76 8.98 -4.19
C ARG A 217 11.98 8.71 -3.32
#